data_AF-A0A351E9F2-F1
#
_entry.id   AF-A0A351E9F2-F1
#
_cell.length_a   1.000
_cell.length_b   1.000
_cell.length_c   1.000
_cell.angle_alpha   90.00
_cell.angle_beta   90.00
_cell.angle_gamma   90.00
#
_symmetry.space_group_name_H-M   'P 1'
#
loop_
_entity.id
_entity.type
_entity.pdbx_description
1 polymer ?
#
loop_
_entity_poly.entity_id
_entity_poly.type
_entity_poly.pdbx_seq_one_letter_code
_entity_poly.pdbx_strand_id
1 'polypeptide(L)'
;MNKNGKRNFLLTVVALIVLFGLSCFVQGEVDAYIRRIVNLCLIYAIIGLSMNITNGFAGQFSLGQAGFMAIGAYMVGIFTVPVNLRADVFYAVPMNPHLVNIYMPLWLALIMGGILAAIVAGLIGTPVLR
;
A
#
# COMPACT_ATOMS: atom_id res chain seq x y z
N MET A 1 -11.01 24.45 -23.45
CA MET A 1 -10.20 23.93 -22.32
C MET A 1 -9.11 24.94 -22.01
N ASN A 2 -9.21 25.66 -20.88
CA ASN A 2 -8.37 26.80 -20.52
C ASN A 2 -6.87 26.45 -20.64
N LYS A 3 -6.03 27.33 -21.22
CA LYS A 3 -4.61 27.09 -21.53
C LYS A 3 -3.83 26.65 -20.26
N ASN A 4 -4.25 27.15 -19.10
CA ASN A 4 -3.72 26.80 -17.79
C ASN A 4 -4.08 25.37 -17.34
N GLY A 5 -5.26 24.87 -17.71
CA GLY A 5 -5.71 23.51 -17.37
C GLY A 5 -4.91 22.43 -18.10
N LYS A 6 -4.58 22.66 -19.38
CA LYS A 6 -3.71 21.74 -20.14
C LYS A 6 -2.29 21.70 -19.57
N ARG A 7 -1.74 22.86 -19.18
CA ARG A 7 -0.42 22.95 -18.55
C ARG A 7 -0.38 22.23 -17.20
N ASN A 8 -1.37 22.46 -16.34
CA ASN A 8 -1.43 21.81 -15.03
C ASN A 8 -1.59 20.30 -15.15
N PHE A 9 -2.45 19.83 -16.04
CA PHE A 9 -2.58 18.39 -16.34
C PHE A 9 -1.26 17.80 -16.83
N LEU A 10 -0.57 18.48 -17.75
CA LEU A 10 0.74 18.04 -18.24
C LEU A 10 1.78 17.98 -17.11
N LEU A 11 1.82 18.99 -16.23
CA LEU A 11 2.73 19.02 -15.09
C LEU A 11 2.44 17.90 -14.08
N THR A 12 1.17 17.59 -13.82
CA THR A 12 0.79 16.46 -12.95
C THR A 12 1.22 15.12 -13.55
N VAL A 13 1.01 14.93 -14.85
CA VAL A 13 1.44 13.71 -15.55
C VAL A 13 2.97 13.57 -15.54
N VAL A 14 3.70 14.65 -15.80
CA VAL A 14 5.18 14.66 -15.72
C VAL A 14 5.66 14.35 -14.30
N ALA A 15 5.04 14.95 -13.27
CA ALA A 15 5.39 14.67 -11.89
C ALA A 15 5.18 13.19 -11.53
N LEU A 16 4.08 12.57 -11.98
CA LEU A 16 3.82 11.13 -11.78
C LEU A 16 4.85 10.26 -12.47
N ILE A 17 5.24 10.59 -13.71
CA ILE A 17 6.26 9.85 -14.46
C ILE A 17 7.62 9.93 -13.75
N VAL A 18 7.99 11.12 -13.27
CA VAL A 18 9.25 11.33 -12.52
C VAL A 18 9.24 10.51 -11.21
N LEU A 19 8.13 10.54 -10.47
CA LEU A 19 7.97 9.75 -9.24
C LEU A 19 8.06 8.25 -9.49
N PHE A 20 7.42 7.76 -10.56
CA PHE A 20 7.48 6.37 -10.97
C PHE A 20 8.90 5.96 -11.39
N GLY A 21 9.58 6.79 -12.19
CA GLY A 21 10.96 6.57 -12.61
C GLY A 21 11.94 6.52 -11.42
N LEU A 22 11.78 7.43 -10.46
CA LEU A 22 12.57 7.43 -9.23
C LEU A 22 12.34 6.15 -8.42
N SER A 23 11.09 5.71 -8.31
CA SER A 23 10.74 4.46 -7.60
C SER A 23 11.36 3.23 -8.26
N CYS A 24 11.38 3.16 -9.60
CA CYS A 24 12.08 2.11 -10.34
C CYS A 24 13.60 2.17 -10.15
N PHE A 25 14.21 3.36 -10.13
CA PHE A 25 15.65 3.51 -9.92
C PHE A 25 16.08 3.04 -8.52
N VAL A 26 15.31 3.41 -7.49
CA VAL A 26 15.53 2.94 -6.12
C VAL A 26 15.38 1.41 -6.02
N GLN A 27 14.52 0.81 -6.84
CA GLN A 27 14.38 -0.65 -6.95
C GLN A 27 15.46 -1.32 -7.84
N GLY A 28 16.32 -0.58 -8.53
CA GLY A 28 17.40 -1.15 -9.34
C GLY A 28 18.73 -1.18 -8.60
N GLU A 29 19.17 -0.01 -8.13
CA GLU A 29 20.59 0.27 -7.87
C GLU A 29 20.93 0.50 -6.39
N VAL A 30 19.92 0.59 -5.51
CA VAL A 30 20.11 1.05 -4.13
C VAL A 30 20.27 -0.14 -3.14
N ASP A 31 20.88 0.07 -1.98
CA ASP A 31 20.99 -0.94 -0.92
C ASP A 31 19.63 -1.35 -0.32
N ALA A 32 19.50 -2.59 0.17
CA ALA A 32 18.28 -3.14 0.76
C ALA A 32 17.76 -2.32 1.96
N TYR A 33 18.65 -1.74 2.76
CA TYR A 33 18.28 -0.90 3.90
C TYR A 33 17.62 0.41 3.44
N ILE A 34 18.25 1.11 2.50
CA ILE A 34 17.74 2.38 1.99
C ILE A 34 16.42 2.18 1.25
N ARG A 35 16.27 1.09 0.48
CA ARG A 35 15.00 0.72 -0.17
C ARG A 35 13.86 0.60 0.83
N ARG A 36 14.11 -0.08 1.97
CA ARG A 36 13.10 -0.23 3.02
C ARG A 36 12.68 1.12 3.56
N ILE A 37 13.63 2.01 3.87
CA ILE A 37 13.31 3.36 4.37
C ILE A 37 12.48 4.14 3.35
N VAL A 38 12.91 4.17 2.09
CA VAL A 38 12.19 4.91 1.03
C VAL A 38 10.77 4.39 0.84
N ASN A 39 10.58 3.07 0.83
CA ASN A 39 9.24 2.47 0.74
C ASN A 39 8.36 2.85 1.94
N LEU A 40 8.91 2.84 3.15
CA LEU A 40 8.18 3.29 4.35
C LEU A 40 7.82 4.78 4.24
N CYS A 41 8.74 5.64 3.81
CA CYS A 41 8.47 7.06 3.61
C CYS A 41 7.36 7.29 2.57
N LEU A 42 7.36 6.56 1.45
CA LEU A 42 6.32 6.64 0.43
C LEU A 42 4.95 6.22 0.98
N ILE A 43 4.89 5.11 1.71
CA ILE A 43 3.67 4.62 2.34
C ILE A 43 3.13 5.65 3.35
N TYR A 44 3.98 6.18 4.22
CA TYR A 44 3.58 7.20 5.19
C TYR A 44 3.19 8.53 4.54
N ALA A 45 3.79 8.90 3.41
CA ALA A 45 3.39 10.09 2.66
C ALA A 45 1.96 9.96 2.12
N ILE A 46 1.59 8.79 1.58
CA ILE A 46 0.24 8.51 1.09
C ILE A 46 -0.78 8.61 2.24
N ILE A 47 -0.46 8.01 3.38
CA ILE A 47 -1.34 8.03 4.56
C ILE A 47 -1.43 9.43 5.15
N GLY A 48 -0.32 10.15 5.27
CA GLY A 48 -0.29 11.52 5.75
C GLY A 48 -1.14 12.46 4.89
N LEU A 49 -1.10 12.30 3.57
CA LEU A 49 -1.95 13.04 2.65
C LEU A 49 -3.43 12.67 2.80
N SER A 50 -3.74 11.38 2.97
CA SER A 50 -5.12 10.94 3.22
C SER A 50 -5.66 11.45 4.57
N MET A 51 -4.84 11.40 5.62
CA MET A 51 -5.17 11.92 6.96
C MET A 51 -5.29 13.45 6.97
N ASN A 52 -4.60 14.17 6.08
CA ASN A 52 -4.76 15.62 5.96
C ASN A 52 -6.20 16.00 5.58
N ILE A 53 -6.86 15.18 4.77
CA ILE A 53 -8.26 15.39 4.37
C ILE A 53 -9.21 15.10 5.54
N THR A 54 -9.07 13.96 6.21
CA THR A 54 -9.98 13.56 7.29
C THR A 54 -9.75 14.34 8.58
N ASN A 55 -8.50 14.40 9.05
CA ASN A 55 -8.16 14.99 10.34
C ASN A 55 -7.92 16.49 10.23
N GLY A 56 -7.41 16.97 9.09
CA GLY A 56 -7.15 18.39 8.86
C GLY A 56 -8.40 19.15 8.45
N PHE A 57 -9.01 18.79 7.31
CA PHE A 57 -10.16 19.54 6.77
C PHE A 57 -11.49 19.18 7.44
N ALA A 58 -11.76 17.90 7.66
CA ALA A 58 -13.03 17.46 8.26
C ALA A 58 -12.99 17.41 9.80
N GLY A 59 -11.81 17.53 10.42
CA GLY A 59 -11.63 17.48 11.88
C GLY A 59 -12.02 16.14 12.52
N GLN A 60 -12.19 15.08 11.73
CA GLN A 60 -12.62 13.76 12.19
C GLN A 60 -11.40 12.92 12.55
N PHE A 61 -11.35 12.39 13.77
CA PHE A 61 -10.28 11.49 14.18
C PHE A 61 -10.56 10.07 13.69
N SER A 62 -9.86 9.62 12.64
CA SER A 62 -10.04 8.28 12.08
C SER A 62 -9.09 7.26 12.72
N LEU A 63 -9.62 6.45 13.65
CA LEU A 63 -8.90 5.30 14.23
C LEU A 63 -8.85 4.07 13.31
N GLY A 64 -9.76 3.97 12.33
CA GLY A 64 -9.89 2.79 11.45
C GLY A 64 -8.84 2.72 10.33
N GLN A 65 -8.25 3.85 9.95
CA GLN A 65 -7.38 3.94 8.78
C GLN A 65 -6.10 3.09 8.90
N ALA A 66 -5.49 3.06 10.09
CA ALA A 66 -4.35 2.19 10.37
C ALA A 66 -4.73 0.70 10.35
N GLY A 67 -5.94 0.36 10.81
CA GLY A 67 -6.46 -1.01 10.79
C GLY A 67 -6.63 -1.56 9.37
N PHE A 68 -7.29 -0.81 8.50
CA PHE A 68 -7.49 -1.23 7.10
C PHE A 68 -6.18 -1.29 6.31
N MET A 69 -5.25 -0.37 6.60
CA MET A 69 -3.91 -0.41 6.04
C MET A 69 -3.17 -1.69 6.45
N ALA A 70 -3.23 -2.08 7.73
CA ALA A 70 -2.57 -3.28 8.23
C ALA A 70 -3.12 -4.57 7.59
N ILE A 71 -4.45 -4.66 7.43
CA ILE A 71 -5.11 -5.80 6.77
C ILE A 71 -4.63 -5.95 5.32
N GLY A 72 -4.60 -4.85 4.55
CA GLY A 72 -4.11 -4.87 3.17
C GLY A 72 -2.63 -5.24 3.09
N ALA A 73 -1.79 -4.64 3.94
CA ALA A 73 -0.35 -4.92 3.99
C ALA A 73 -0.05 -6.38 4.34
N TYR A 74 -0.80 -6.97 5.28
CA TYR A 74 -0.66 -8.38 5.65
C TYR A 74 -1.00 -9.31 4.48
N MET A 75 -2.12 -9.06 3.79
CA MET A 75 -2.54 -9.83 2.63
C MET A 75 -1.53 -9.73 1.47
N VAL A 76 -0.98 -8.56 1.21
CA VAL A 76 0.07 -8.41 0.19
C VAL A 76 1.36 -9.12 0.62
N GLY A 77 1.76 -8.97 1.88
CA GLY A 77 2.98 -9.57 2.42
C GLY A 77 2.97 -11.10 2.33
N ILE A 78 1.87 -11.76 2.68
CA ILE A 78 1.80 -13.23 2.69
C ILE A 78 2.02 -13.84 1.30
N PHE A 79 1.54 -13.18 0.24
CA PHE A 79 1.63 -13.68 -1.14
C PHE A 79 2.88 -13.23 -1.90
N THR A 80 3.49 -12.12 -1.50
CA THR A 80 4.68 -11.55 -2.17
C THR A 80 6.01 -12.05 -1.62
N VAL A 81 6.04 -12.59 -0.39
CA VAL A 81 7.26 -13.22 0.14
C VAL A 81 7.62 -14.45 -0.71
N PRO A 82 8.84 -14.53 -1.26
CA PRO A 82 9.24 -15.61 -2.13
C PRO A 82 9.41 -16.92 -1.35
N VAL A 83 9.02 -18.03 -1.98
CA VAL A 83 8.83 -19.34 -1.31
C VAL A 83 10.09 -19.83 -0.60
N ASN A 84 11.27 -19.56 -1.18
CA ASN A 84 12.57 -19.93 -0.61
C ASN A 84 12.91 -19.20 0.71
N LEU A 85 12.40 -17.99 0.93
CA LEU A 85 12.67 -17.19 2.13
C LEU A 85 11.55 -17.30 3.18
N ARG A 86 10.47 -18.06 2.90
CA ARG A 86 9.34 -18.21 3.84
C ARG A 86 9.74 -18.94 5.12
N ALA A 87 10.67 -19.90 5.05
CA ALA A 87 11.16 -20.62 6.21
C ALA A 87 11.89 -19.69 7.21
N ASP A 88 12.63 -18.71 6.68
CA ASP A 88 13.39 -17.75 7.49
C ASP A 88 12.49 -16.61 8.02
N VAL A 89 11.48 -16.21 7.24
CA VAL A 89 10.55 -15.12 7.62
C VAL A 89 9.47 -15.59 8.61
N PHE A 90 8.96 -16.81 8.45
CA PHE A 90 7.89 -17.39 9.28
C PHE A 90 8.43 -18.41 10.29
N TYR A 91 9.44 -18.02 11.06
CA TYR A 91 10.09 -18.90 12.05
C TYR A 91 9.25 -19.14 13.32
N ALA A 92 8.36 -18.21 13.69
CA ALA A 92 7.60 -18.28 14.94
C ALA A 92 6.34 -19.18 14.83
N VAL A 93 5.67 -19.17 13.68
CA VAL A 93 4.49 -20.01 13.41
C VAL A 93 4.59 -20.49 11.96
N PRO A 94 4.55 -21.82 11.72
CA PRO A 94 4.61 -22.35 10.37
C PRO A 94 3.40 -21.88 9.56
N MET A 95 3.67 -21.39 8.35
CA MET A 95 2.65 -20.99 7.40
C MET A 95 1.77 -22.21 7.04
N ASN A 96 0.46 -21.99 6.91
CA ASN A 96 -0.49 -23.05 6.54
C ASN A 96 -0.03 -23.76 5.24
N PRO A 97 0.03 -25.11 5.21
CA PRO A 97 0.51 -25.89 4.06
C PRO A 97 -0.13 -25.53 2.72
N HIS A 98 -1.40 -25.09 2.73
CA HIS A 98 -2.13 -24.73 1.51
C HIS A 98 -1.66 -23.40 0.89
N LEU A 99 -1.05 -22.51 1.66
CA LEU A 99 -0.62 -21.17 1.24
C LEU A 99 0.89 -21.10 0.96
N VAL A 100 1.65 -22.09 1.41
CA VAL A 100 3.12 -22.16 1.31
C VAL A 100 3.64 -22.13 -0.13
N ASN A 101 2.91 -22.67 -1.11
CA ASN A 101 3.38 -22.76 -2.49
C ASN A 101 2.80 -21.66 -3.41
N ILE A 102 1.91 -20.82 -2.90
CA ILE A 102 1.24 -19.81 -3.71
C ILE A 102 2.08 -18.53 -3.68
N TYR A 103 2.74 -18.24 -4.78
CA TYR A 103 3.35 -16.94 -5.06
C TYR A 103 2.44 -16.18 -6.02
N MET A 104 2.08 -14.94 -5.67
CA MET A 104 1.32 -14.06 -6.56
C MET A 104 2.19 -12.86 -6.93
N PRO A 105 2.11 -12.37 -8.19
CA PRO A 105 2.78 -11.13 -8.55
C PRO A 105 2.18 -9.96 -7.76
N LEU A 106 3.00 -8.93 -7.51
CA LEU A 106 2.66 -7.79 -6.66
C LEU A 106 1.31 -7.13 -7.01
N TRP A 107 1.02 -6.97 -8.29
CA TRP A 107 -0.23 -6.35 -8.75
C TRP A 107 -1.47 -7.16 -8.38
N LEU A 108 -1.41 -8.49 -8.49
CA LEU A 108 -2.52 -9.37 -8.13
C LEU A 108 -2.70 -9.42 -6.60
N ALA A 109 -1.60 -9.51 -5.87
CA ALA A 109 -1.61 -9.46 -4.40
C ALA A 109 -2.19 -8.13 -3.89
N LEU A 110 -1.87 -7.02 -4.53
CA LEU A 110 -2.37 -5.69 -4.19
C LEU A 110 -3.89 -5.57 -4.37
N ILE A 111 -4.41 -6.07 -5.50
CA ILE A 111 -5.86 -6.08 -5.75
C ILE A 111 -6.58 -6.95 -4.71
N MET A 112 -6.06 -8.14 -4.43
CA MET A 112 -6.62 -9.03 -3.41
C MET A 112 -6.59 -8.40 -2.01
N GLY A 113 -5.51 -7.71 -1.65
CA GLY A 113 -5.40 -6.95 -0.41
C GLY A 113 -6.42 -5.81 -0.32
N GLY A 114 -6.63 -5.08 -1.42
CA GLY A 114 -7.63 -4.03 -1.52
C GLY A 114 -9.06 -4.55 -1.36
N ILE A 115 -9.38 -5.67 -2.02
CA ILE A 115 -10.70 -6.33 -1.91
C ILE A 115 -10.96 -6.77 -0.46
N LEU A 116 -9.97 -7.43 0.17
CA LEU A 116 -10.10 -7.87 1.56
C LEU A 116 -10.32 -6.67 2.50
N ALA A 117 -9.51 -5.62 2.35
CA ALA A 117 -9.66 -4.40 3.14
C ALA A 117 -11.03 -3.75 2.95
N ALA A 118 -11.56 -3.72 1.72
CA ALA A 118 -12.88 -3.18 1.41
C ALA A 118 -14.01 -4.01 2.04
N ILE A 119 -13.92 -5.35 2.00
CA ILE A 119 -14.89 -6.24 2.63
C ILE A 119 -14.94 -5.99 4.14
N VAL A 120 -13.77 -5.96 4.80
CA VAL A 120 -13.70 -5.73 6.25
C VAL A 120 -14.17 -4.31 6.59
N ALA A 121 -13.80 -3.31 5.79
CA ALA A 121 -14.29 -1.94 5.96
C ALA A 121 -15.81 -1.83 5.81
N GLY A 122 -16.41 -2.55 4.87
CA GLY A 122 -17.87 -2.61 4.72
C GLY A 122 -18.56 -3.31 5.89
N LEU A 123 -17.99 -4.42 6.37
CA LEU A 123 -18.52 -5.17 7.51
C LEU A 123 -18.47 -4.35 8.81
N ILE A 124 -17.45 -3.50 8.99
CA ILE A 124 -17.32 -2.61 10.16
C ILE A 124 -18.06 -1.27 9.93
N GLY A 125 -18.18 -0.80 8.70
CA GLY A 125 -18.89 0.45 8.38
C GLY A 125 -20.41 0.32 8.55
N THR A 126 -20.99 -0.80 8.13
CA THR A 126 -22.43 -1.08 8.29
C THR A 126 -22.93 -1.00 9.75
N PRO A 127 -22.20 -1.45 10.79
CA PRO A 127 -22.61 -1.29 12.17
C PRO A 127 -22.35 0.09 12.77
N VAL A 128 -21.49 0.92 12.16
CA VAL A 128 -21.12 2.25 12.66
C VAL A 128 -22.02 3.34 12.08
N LEU A 129 -22.58 3.13 10.88
CA LEU A 129 -23.45 4.08 10.19
C LEU A 129 -24.95 3.92 10.55
N ARG A 130 -25.26 3.04 11.49
CA ARG A 130 -26.58 2.97 12.14
C ARG A 130 -26.62 3.88 13.36
#